data_AF-A0A1F2VP92-F1
#
_entry.id   AF-A0A1F2VP92-F1
#
_cell.length_a   1.000
_cell.length_b   1.000
_cell.length_c   1.000
_cell.angle_alpha   90.00
_cell.angle_beta   90.00
_cell.angle_gamma   90.00
#
_symmetry.space_group_name_H-M   'P 1'
#
loop_
_entity.id
_entity.type
_entity.pdbx_description
1 polymer ?
#
loop_
_entity_poly.entity_id
_entity_poly.type
_entity_poly.pdbx_seq_one_letter_code
_entity_poly.pdbx_strand_id
1 'polypeptide(L)' 'MTKTQVYLRDEELEALHGVAERSGRSIADLVREAVRRVWLRPDAQGPVALWDGLPSHTSVEHDRIYDEP' A
#
# COMPACT_ATOMS: atom_id res chain seq x y z
N MET A 1 -16.12 -6.81 15.92
CA MET A 1 -15.80 -7.48 14.65
C MET A 1 -17.09 -8.04 14.08
N THR A 2 -17.35 -7.82 12.79
CA THR A 2 -18.52 -8.36 12.08
C THR A 2 -18.02 -9.38 11.07
N LYS A 3 -18.68 -10.54 10.98
CA LYS A 3 -18.32 -11.58 10.00
C LYS A 3 -18.89 -11.20 8.63
N THR A 4 -18.03 -11.21 7.62
CA THR A 4 -18.39 -10.99 6.22
C THR A 4 -17.92 -12.19 5.40
N GLN A 5 -18.76 -12.66 4.49
CA GLN A 5 -18.40 -13.71 3.51
C GLN A 5 -18.31 -13.07 2.13
N VAL A 6 -17.30 -13.46 1.36
CA VAL A 6 -17.08 -13.00 -0.02
C VAL A 6 -16.80 -14.22 -0.88
N TYR A 7 -17.22 -14.16 -2.14
CA TYR A 7 -16.88 -15.16 -3.13
C TYR A 7 -15.56 -14.78 -3.80
N LEU A 8 -14.63 -15.73 -3.85
CA LEU A 8 -13.41 -15.66 -4.63
C LEU A 8 -13.45 -16.80 -5.64
N ARG A 9 -12.74 -16.64 -6.75
CA ARG A 9 -12.51 -17.77 -7.64
C ARG A 9 -11.53 -18.75 -6.99
N ASP A 10 -11.58 -19.99 -7.41
CA ASP A 10 -10.73 -21.04 -6.82
C ASP A 10 -9.25 -20.71 -6.98
N GLU A 11 -8.85 -20.18 -8.15
CA GLU A 11 -7.47 -19.79 -8.42
C GLU A 11 -6.98 -18.64 -7.51
N GLU A 12 -7.87 -17.72 -7.15
CA GLU A 12 -7.55 -16.59 -6.27
C GLU A 12 -7.38 -17.06 -4.82
N LEU A 13 -8.26 -17.99 -4.39
CA LEU A 13 -8.20 -18.57 -3.06
C LEU A 13 -6.95 -19.43 -2.88
N GLU A 14 -6.59 -20.26 -3.86
CA GLU A 14 -5.35 -21.04 -3.86
C GLU A 14 -4.11 -20.14 -3.78
N ALA A 15 -4.06 -19.08 -4.58
CA ALA A 15 -2.97 -18.11 -4.54
C ALA A 15 -2.85 -17.47 -3.14
N LEU A 16 -3.97 -17.13 -2.51
CA LEU A 16 -4.02 -16.54 -1.18
C LEU A 16 -3.55 -17.52 -0.10
N HIS A 17 -3.90 -18.81 -0.21
CA HIS A 17 -3.36 -19.86 0.65
C HIS A 17 -1.84 -19.95 0.54
N GLY A 18 -1.29 -19.95 -0.68
CA GLY A 18 0.15 -19.98 -0.88
C GLY A 18 0.86 -18.76 -0.26
N VAL A 19 0.25 -17.57 -0.31
CA VAL A 19 0.80 -16.37 0.36
C VAL A 19 0.73 -16.51 1.88
N ALA A 20 -0.37 -17.04 2.42
CA ALA A 20 -0.55 -17.27 3.85
C ALA A 20 0.54 -18.20 4.41
N GLU A 21 0.79 -19.32 3.73
CA GLU A 21 1.83 -20.28 4.10
C GLU A 21 3.23 -19.66 4.09
N ARG A 22 3.58 -18.95 3.00
CA ARG A 22 4.90 -18.30 2.88
C ARG A 22 5.13 -17.18 3.90
N SER A 23 4.07 -16.49 4.30
CA SER A 23 4.15 -15.37 5.24
C SER A 23 3.95 -15.78 6.70
N GLY A 24 3.49 -17.02 6.96
CA GLY A 24 3.12 -17.48 8.30
C GLY A 24 1.93 -16.72 8.89
N ARG A 25 1.06 -16.14 8.04
CA ARG A 25 -0.05 -15.28 8.45
C ARG A 25 -1.39 -15.89 8.06
N SER A 26 -2.44 -15.54 8.80
CA SER A 26 -3.79 -16.02 8.47
C SER A 26 -4.32 -15.33 7.21
N ILE A 27 -5.14 -16.05 6.42
CA ILE A 27 -5.85 -15.47 5.28
C ILE A 27 -6.65 -14.23 5.70
N ALA A 28 -7.29 -14.29 6.86
CA ALA A 28 -8.07 -13.18 7.37
C ALA A 28 -7.21 -11.92 7.63
N ASP A 29 -5.96 -12.07 8.07
CA ASP A 29 -5.04 -10.94 8.23
C ASP A 29 -4.62 -10.36 6.89
N LEU A 30 -4.33 -11.21 5.91
CA LEU A 30 -3.97 -10.78 4.55
C LEU A 30 -5.11 -10.01 3.89
N VAL A 31 -6.34 -10.52 3.96
CA VAL A 31 -7.52 -9.85 3.40
C VAL A 31 -7.77 -8.52 4.10
N ARG A 32 -7.72 -8.48 5.44
CA ARG A 32 -7.89 -7.22 6.20
C ARG A 32 -6.83 -6.18 5.82
N GLU A 33 -5.58 -6.60 5.67
CA GLU A 33 -4.49 -5.72 5.25
C GLU A 33 -4.68 -5.21 3.82
N ALA A 34 -5.03 -6.08 2.88
CA ALA A 34 -5.26 -5.71 1.48
C ALA A 34 -6.37 -4.66 1.38
N VAL A 35 -7.51 -4.90 2.06
CA VAL A 35 -8.62 -3.94 2.13
C VAL A 35 -8.15 -2.61 2.72
N ARG A 36 -7.36 -2.64 3.81
CA ARG A 36 -6.83 -1.42 4.43
C ARG A 36 -5.83 -0.67 3.56
N ARG A 37 -5.00 -1.37 2.79
CA ARG A 37 -3.98 -0.73 1.96
C ARG A 37 -4.53 -0.14 0.68
N VAL A 38 -5.53 -0.78 0.07
CA VAL A 38 -6.07 -0.40 -1.23
C VAL A 38 -7.25 0.56 -1.09
N TRP A 39 -8.21 0.24 -0.23
CA TRP A 39 -9.50 0.95 -0.19
C TRP A 39 -9.68 1.82 1.04
N LEU A 40 -9.14 1.40 2.19
CA LEU A 40 -9.23 2.14 3.45
C LEU A 40 -7.86 2.68 3.86
N ARG A 41 -7.03 3.07 2.88
CA ARG A 41 -5.74 3.69 3.18
C ARG A 41 -6.07 4.89 4.05
N PRO A 42 -5.50 4.99 5.27
CA PRO A 42 -5.72 6.16 6.09
C PRO A 42 -5.41 7.38 5.25
N ASP A 43 -6.29 8.38 5.26
CA ASP A 43 -5.91 9.69 4.75
C ASP A 43 -4.56 10.02 5.36
N ALA A 44 -3.60 10.35 4.51
CA ALA A 44 -2.30 10.78 4.96
C ALA A 44 -2.48 12.14 5.66
N GLN A 45 -2.98 12.13 6.89
CA GLN A 45 -3.04 13.27 7.80
C GLN A 45 -1.64 13.56 8.38
N GLY A 46 -0.59 13.20 7.63
CA GLY A 46 0.74 13.70 7.89
C GLY A 46 0.79 15.16 7.49
N PRO A 47 1.51 16.02 8.21
CA PRO A 47 1.69 17.39 7.79
C PRO A 47 2.38 17.40 6.42
N VAL A 48 1.63 17.83 5.41
CA VAL A 48 2.14 18.21 4.09
C VAL A 48 2.44 19.71 4.13
N ALA A 49 3.42 20.18 3.36
CA ALA A 49 3.92 21.55 3.46
C ALA A 49 4.44 21.91 4.88
N LEU A 50 5.17 20.99 5.52
CA LEU A 50 5.87 21.21 6.80
C LEU A 50 6.83 22.41 6.78
N TRP A 51 7.25 22.82 5.59
CA TRP A 51 8.19 23.90 5.36
C TRP A 51 7.53 24.94 4.45
N ASP A 52 7.54 26.20 4.89
CA ASP A 52 6.97 27.37 4.22
C ASP A 52 8.01 28.23 3.49
N GLY A 53 9.29 27.87 3.59
CA GLY A 53 10.37 28.55 2.87
C GLY A 53 10.36 28.24 1.38
N LEU A 54 10.97 29.14 0.59
CA LEU A 54 11.15 28.92 -0.84
C LEU A 54 12.11 27.73 -1.04
N PRO A 55 11.72 26.66 -1.75
CA PRO A 55 12.63 25.56 -2.03
C PRO A 55 13.79 26.07 -2.89
N SER A 56 15.02 25.71 -2.50
CA SER A 56 16.22 26.04 -3.28
C SER A 56 16.25 25.31 -4.62
N HIS A 57 15.65 24.12 -4.67
CA HIS A 57 15.47 23.31 -5.88
C HIS A 57 14.14 22.58 -5.85
N THR A 58 13.53 22.41 -7.01
CA THR A 58 12.32 21.61 -7.18
C THR A 58 12.66 20.12 -7.24
N SER A 59 11.67 19.25 -6.97
CA SER A 59 11.85 17.80 -7.14
C SER A 59 12.25 17.43 -8.56
N VAL A 60 11.74 18.16 -9.56
CA VAL A 60 12.09 17.96 -10.98
C VAL A 60 13.57 18.26 -11.24
N GLU A 61 14.14 19.28 -10.60
CA GLU A 61 15.56 19.61 -10.75
C GLU A 61 16.48 18.57 -10.09
N HIS A 62 16.06 18.00 -8.96
CA HIS A 62 16.77 16.90 -8.32
C HIS A 62 16.79 15.65 -9.21
N ASP A 63 15.66 15.32 -9.82
CA ASP A 63 15.53 14.09 -10.61
C ASP A 63 16.35 14.14 -11.92
N ARG A 64 16.64 15.35 -12.43
CA ARG A 64 17.50 15.56 -13.61
C ARG A 64 18.94 15.07 -13.45
N ILE A 65 19.43 14.86 -12.23
CA ILE A 65 20.81 14.38 -11.97
C ILE A 65 21.05 13.00 -12.61
N TYR A 66 19.98 12.23 -12.86
CA TYR A 66 20.07 10.91 -13.48
C TYR A 66 19.59 10.87 -14.94
N ASP A 67 19.14 12.00 -15.50
CA ASP A 67 18.59 12.08 -16.85
C ASP A 67 19.66 12.38 -17.91
N GLU A 68 20.86 12.83 -17.53
CA GLU A 68 21.99 13.09 -18.43
C GLU A 68 23.25 12.30 -18.00
N PRO A 69 23.85 11.47 -18.87
CA PRO A 69 24.99 10.59 -18.55
C PRO A 69 26.36 11.31 -18.45
#